data_AF-A0A1W2EQY6-F1
#
_entry.id   AF-A0A1W2EQY6-F1
#
_cell.length_a   1.000
_cell.length_b   1.000
_cell.length_c   1.000
_cell.angle_alpha   90.00
_cell.angle_beta   90.00
_cell.angle_gamma   90.00
#
_symmetry.space_group_name_H-M   'P 1'
#
loop_
_entity.id
_entity.type
_entity.pdbx_description
1 polymer ?
#
loop_
_entity_poly.entity_id
_entity_poly.type
_entity_poly.pdbx_seq_one_letter_code
_entity_poly.pdbx_strand_id
1 'polypeptide(L)'
;MAARAWEALRLSDPAVNAVVVPDGPLPMLPPSTWESRAVRDAVAAESPGAVIAIARRAHGLRQDELGALAGFSQSAISRLESGSNIAYDLRVLRTLQRLLGVPAHLLGLTDRTVPMRSGDVVVGMEGKALMALCASAVFNADNDDDAVSQLLVLRRIVNDAHNWRATGALMPAVRSMYDVIDALRRNARGEVRRRLLGTGAMYAEFFGWLHEEVGDLRNAAAWTSRALEQGQAADDRDVVAYCYVRLSQLAEADGDDDRVIGLARAAQRETGASPVVRAMALRQEARGLARAGQDACMSRFDLAQALVLEVPPPQSDEYSIGYCFTDLHVQLQRAASLVDLADHRRAIDVYTQLMPRWGSACQWEQGVHTATLAYAHAAAGDVERAVELGFVALDLARVTGSQLIVNELARLGPWAATPAMAELTAQLR
;
A
#
# COMPACT_ATOMS: atom_id res chain seq x y z
N MET A 1 -25.50 41.17 10.13
CA MET A 1 -26.45 40.03 10.18
C MET A 1 -25.83 38.66 10.44
N ALA A 2 -24.49 38.49 10.50
CA ALA A 2 -23.88 37.21 10.86
C ALA A 2 -23.79 36.94 12.38
N ALA A 3 -23.95 37.97 13.22
CA ALA A 3 -23.83 37.85 14.68
C ALA A 3 -25.12 37.40 15.41
N ARG A 4 -26.27 37.32 14.73
CA ARG A 4 -27.56 36.88 15.32
C ARG A 4 -27.90 35.41 15.03
N ALA A 5 -27.12 34.72 14.21
CA ALA A 5 -27.30 33.29 13.93
C ALA A 5 -26.71 32.38 15.04
N TRP A 6 -25.79 32.91 15.86
CA TRP A 6 -25.07 32.15 16.88
C TRP A 6 -25.78 32.10 18.25
N GLU A 7 -26.78 32.95 18.49
CA GLU A 7 -27.52 33.01 19.75
C GLU A 7 -28.78 32.13 19.78
N ALA A 8 -29.29 31.71 18.62
CA ALA A 8 -30.47 30.84 18.52
C ALA A 8 -30.17 29.35 18.80
N LEU A 9 -28.90 28.96 18.90
CA LEU A 9 -28.45 27.59 19.19
C LEU A 9 -28.26 27.31 20.68
N ARG A 10 -28.54 28.29 21.57
CA ARG A 10 -28.20 28.20 23.00
C ARG A 10 -29.36 27.88 23.95
N LEU A 11 -30.57 27.63 23.47
CA LEU A 11 -31.72 27.33 24.33
C LEU A 11 -32.65 26.29 23.69
N SER A 12 -32.33 25.01 23.86
CA SER A 12 -33.30 23.88 23.89
C SER A 12 -32.58 22.61 24.35
N ASP A 13 -32.95 22.11 25.52
CA ASP A 13 -32.62 20.80 26.09
C ASP A 13 -33.87 20.36 26.91
N PRO A 14 -34.17 19.08 27.22
CA PRO A 14 -33.68 17.79 26.73
C PRO A 14 -34.83 16.83 26.34
N ALA A 15 -34.75 16.21 25.16
CA ALA A 15 -35.39 14.94 24.84
C ALA A 15 -34.52 14.24 23.76
N VAL A 16 -33.32 13.77 24.15
CA VAL A 16 -32.98 12.37 24.44
C VAL A 16 -33.11 11.45 23.21
N ASN A 17 -31.94 11.21 22.60
CA ASN A 17 -31.55 10.10 21.71
C ASN A 17 -32.10 10.05 20.28
N ALA A 18 -31.76 11.04 19.46
CA ALA A 18 -31.63 10.83 18.02
C ALA A 18 -30.37 11.54 17.51
N VAL A 19 -29.22 10.90 17.70
CA VAL A 19 -28.00 11.31 16.99
C VAL A 19 -28.20 10.94 15.53
N VAL A 20 -28.26 11.95 14.68
CA VAL A 20 -28.16 11.80 13.23
C VAL A 20 -26.78 11.17 12.95
N VAL A 21 -26.80 9.93 12.51
CA VAL A 21 -25.59 9.17 12.14
C VAL A 21 -25.03 9.76 10.84
N PRO A 22 -23.78 10.25 10.82
CA PRO A 22 -23.14 10.71 9.59
C PRO A 22 -22.68 9.51 8.75
N ASP A 23 -22.92 9.55 7.44
CA ASP A 23 -22.30 8.64 6.44
C ASP A 23 -20.84 9.07 6.14
N GLY A 24 -20.00 9.21 7.17
CA GLY A 24 -18.62 9.67 7.05
C GLY A 24 -17.83 9.64 8.37
N PRO A 25 -16.51 9.89 8.36
CA PRO A 25 -15.69 9.94 9.58
C PRO A 25 -16.24 10.97 10.57
N LEU A 26 -16.17 10.65 11.86
CA LEU A 26 -16.66 11.55 12.91
C LEU A 26 -15.86 12.87 12.92
N PRO A 27 -16.46 13.98 13.39
CA PRO A 27 -15.78 15.27 13.49
C PRO A 27 -14.46 15.16 14.26
N MET A 28 -13.39 15.80 13.80
CA MET A 28 -12.10 15.71 14.49
C MET A 28 -12.18 16.18 15.94
N LEU A 29 -11.65 15.36 16.86
CA LEU A 29 -11.50 15.73 18.27
C LEU A 29 -10.42 16.81 18.45
N PRO A 30 -10.57 17.70 19.44
CA PRO A 30 -9.58 18.73 19.69
C PRO A 30 -8.23 18.11 20.13
N PRO A 31 -7.08 18.71 19.76
CA PRO A 31 -5.75 18.20 20.13
C PRO A 31 -5.56 17.95 21.64
N SER A 32 -6.21 18.76 22.49
CA SER A 32 -6.18 18.64 23.94
C SER A 32 -6.73 17.30 24.47
N THR A 33 -7.58 16.61 23.69
CA THR A 33 -8.06 15.26 24.03
C THR A 33 -6.91 14.25 24.03
N TRP A 34 -6.00 14.36 23.04
CA TRP A 34 -4.87 13.43 22.86
C TRP A 34 -3.73 13.69 23.84
N GLU A 35 -3.60 14.92 24.35
CA GLU A 35 -2.60 15.30 25.36
C GLU A 35 -3.04 14.98 26.81
N SER A 36 -4.29 14.54 26.98
CA SER A 36 -4.86 14.25 28.28
C SER A 36 -4.08 13.18 29.05
N ARG A 37 -4.05 13.30 30.37
CA ARG A 37 -3.36 12.34 31.24
C ARG A 37 -3.89 10.91 31.05
N ALA A 38 -5.20 10.76 30.84
CA ALA A 38 -5.82 9.46 30.61
C ALA A 38 -5.31 8.76 29.33
N VAL A 39 -5.10 9.52 28.24
CA VAL A 39 -4.53 8.97 27.00
C VAL A 39 -3.06 8.61 27.21
N ARG A 40 -2.27 9.46 27.87
CA ARG A 40 -0.86 9.17 28.18
C ARG A 40 -0.70 7.92 29.05
N ASP A 41 -1.53 7.76 30.07
CA ASP A 41 -1.51 6.60 30.95
C ASP A 41 -1.92 5.32 30.19
N ALA A 42 -2.89 5.40 29.27
CA ALA A 42 -3.33 4.29 28.43
C ALA A 42 -2.26 3.85 27.41
N VAL A 43 -1.54 4.81 26.80
CA VAL A 43 -0.42 4.54 25.89
C VAL A 43 0.75 3.91 26.64
N ALA A 44 1.10 4.43 27.83
CA ALA A 44 2.17 3.88 28.67
C ALA A 44 1.86 2.45 29.15
N ALA A 45 0.57 2.10 29.29
CA ALA A 45 0.12 0.76 29.63
C ALA A 45 -0.09 -0.16 28.40
N GLU A 46 0.31 0.28 27.20
CA GLU A 46 0.14 -0.44 25.94
C GLU A 46 -1.32 -0.93 25.71
N SER A 47 -2.29 -0.06 26.01
CA SER A 47 -3.72 -0.38 25.94
C SER A 47 -4.46 0.41 24.84
N PRO A 48 -4.39 -0.02 23.56
CA PRO A 48 -5.16 0.56 22.46
C PRO A 48 -6.67 0.60 22.73
N GLY A 49 -7.20 -0.42 23.42
CA GLY A 49 -8.61 -0.48 23.80
C GLY A 49 -9.03 0.67 24.72
N ALA A 50 -8.17 1.05 25.67
CA ALA A 50 -8.43 2.19 26.54
C ALA A 50 -8.38 3.53 25.79
N VAL A 51 -7.48 3.67 24.81
CA VAL A 51 -7.41 4.86 23.95
C VAL A 51 -8.68 5.00 23.09
N ILE A 52 -9.17 3.89 22.53
CA ILE A 52 -10.44 3.84 21.79
C ILE A 52 -11.62 4.20 22.71
N ALA A 53 -11.64 3.69 23.94
CA ALA A 53 -12.67 4.00 24.91
C ALA A 53 -12.72 5.51 25.25
N ILE A 54 -11.55 6.15 25.37
CA ILE A 54 -11.43 7.59 25.61
C ILE A 54 -11.94 8.37 24.39
N ALA A 55 -11.50 8.01 23.18
CA ALA A 55 -11.94 8.66 21.95
C ALA A 55 -13.46 8.53 21.75
N ARG A 56 -14.03 7.33 21.94
CA ARG A 56 -15.48 7.10 21.86
C ARG A 56 -16.25 8.01 22.82
N ARG A 57 -15.82 8.10 24.08
CA ARG A 57 -16.47 8.94 25.10
C ARG A 57 -16.34 10.43 24.77
N ALA A 58 -15.22 10.85 24.19
CA ALA A 58 -15.04 12.23 23.74
C ALA A 58 -16.01 12.61 22.59
N HIS A 59 -16.41 11.63 21.77
CA HIS A 59 -17.48 11.76 20.77
C HIS A 59 -18.90 11.62 21.34
N GLY A 60 -19.05 11.33 22.64
CA GLY A 60 -20.36 11.14 23.28
C GLY A 60 -21.07 9.83 22.93
N LEU A 61 -20.37 8.88 22.30
CA LEU A 61 -20.97 7.64 21.79
C LEU A 61 -21.07 6.55 22.87
N ARG A 62 -22.17 5.79 22.85
CA ARG A 62 -22.26 4.50 23.56
C ARG A 62 -21.55 3.38 22.79
N GLN A 63 -21.29 2.25 23.46
CA GLN A 63 -20.58 1.12 22.85
C GLN A 63 -21.38 0.46 21.71
N ASP A 64 -22.72 0.41 21.82
CA ASP A 64 -23.62 -0.07 20.76
C ASP A 64 -23.64 0.86 19.56
N GLU A 65 -23.57 2.17 19.77
CA GLU A 65 -23.53 3.17 18.69
C GLU A 65 -22.20 3.13 17.93
N LEU A 66 -21.07 3.06 18.64
CA LEU A 66 -19.78 2.84 18.00
C LEU A 66 -19.75 1.49 17.24
N GLY A 67 -20.35 0.46 17.83
CA GLY A 67 -20.50 -0.84 17.18
C GLY A 67 -21.26 -0.72 15.85
N ALA A 68 -22.42 -0.09 15.86
CA ALA A 68 -23.22 0.12 14.65
C ALA A 68 -22.47 0.91 13.57
N LEU A 69 -21.74 1.97 13.95
CA LEU A 69 -20.94 2.79 13.02
C LEU A 69 -19.74 2.04 12.42
N ALA A 70 -19.13 1.16 13.20
CA ALA A 70 -17.92 0.45 12.82
C ALA A 70 -18.17 -0.98 12.28
N GLY A 71 -19.42 -1.43 12.25
CA GLY A 71 -19.79 -2.78 11.81
C GLY A 71 -19.55 -3.89 12.86
N PHE A 72 -19.54 -3.56 14.16
CA PHE A 72 -19.29 -4.49 15.27
C PHE A 72 -20.48 -4.58 16.25
N SER A 73 -20.57 -5.68 16.99
CA SER A 73 -21.54 -5.78 18.10
C SER A 73 -21.10 -4.94 19.32
N GLN A 74 -22.06 -4.52 20.14
CA GLN A 74 -21.77 -3.85 21.41
C GLN A 74 -20.83 -4.67 22.32
N SER A 75 -21.04 -6.00 22.35
CA SER A 75 -20.20 -6.93 23.13
C SER A 75 -18.78 -7.05 22.58
N ALA A 76 -18.56 -6.84 21.27
CA ALA A 76 -17.23 -6.78 20.68
C ALA A 76 -16.51 -5.49 21.08
N ILE A 77 -17.19 -4.34 21.01
CA ILE A 77 -16.64 -3.05 21.48
C ILE A 77 -16.33 -3.10 22.98
N SER A 78 -17.20 -3.69 23.80
CA SER A 78 -16.98 -3.83 25.24
C SER A 78 -15.75 -4.67 25.58
N ARG A 79 -15.59 -5.84 24.92
CA ARG A 79 -14.41 -6.70 25.08
C ARG A 79 -13.13 -5.99 24.65
N LEU A 80 -13.17 -5.29 23.51
CA LEU A 80 -12.05 -4.52 22.98
C LEU A 80 -11.61 -3.42 23.95
N GLU A 81 -12.55 -2.66 24.53
CA GLU A 81 -12.23 -1.59 25.49
C GLU A 81 -11.70 -2.12 26.83
N SER A 82 -12.15 -3.29 27.25
CA SER A 82 -11.74 -3.93 28.51
C SER A 82 -10.39 -4.64 28.45
N GLY A 83 -9.80 -4.81 27.25
CA GLY A 83 -8.56 -5.56 27.07
C GLY A 83 -8.71 -7.08 27.26
N SER A 84 -9.94 -7.62 27.22
CA SER A 84 -10.22 -9.04 27.46
C SER A 84 -9.97 -9.88 26.20
N ASN A 85 -8.77 -10.46 26.11
CA ASN A 85 -8.38 -11.62 25.31
C ASN A 85 -8.83 -11.67 23.84
N ILE A 86 -8.58 -10.60 23.09
CA ILE A 86 -8.51 -10.63 21.62
C ILE A 86 -7.20 -9.93 21.26
N ALA A 87 -6.24 -10.69 20.72
CA ALA A 87 -5.07 -10.14 20.08
C ALA A 87 -5.53 -9.06 19.10
N TYR A 88 -5.10 -7.81 19.31
CA TYR A 88 -5.63 -6.65 18.60
C TYR A 88 -5.58 -6.87 17.08
N ASP A 89 -6.73 -7.15 16.48
CA ASP A 89 -6.84 -7.20 15.03
C ASP A 89 -6.59 -5.79 14.49
N LEU A 90 -5.47 -5.63 13.79
CA LEU A 90 -5.04 -4.35 13.21
C LEU A 90 -6.10 -3.75 12.28
N ARG A 91 -6.97 -4.57 11.70
CA ARG A 91 -8.11 -4.11 10.89
C ARG A 91 -9.14 -3.38 11.74
N VAL A 92 -9.45 -3.94 12.91
CA VAL A 92 -10.39 -3.36 13.87
C VAL A 92 -9.83 -2.06 14.43
N LEU A 93 -8.55 -2.07 14.83
CA LEU A 93 -7.88 -0.86 15.32
C LEU A 93 -7.83 0.23 14.25
N ARG A 94 -7.52 -0.09 12.98
CA ARG A 94 -7.52 0.92 11.90
C ARG A 94 -8.90 1.43 11.53
N THR A 95 -9.91 0.57 11.55
CA THR A 95 -11.30 0.97 11.31
C THR A 95 -11.74 1.97 12.37
N LEU A 96 -11.49 1.66 13.64
CA LEU A 96 -11.80 2.54 14.76
C LEU A 96 -10.91 3.80 14.79
N GLN A 97 -9.64 3.68 14.41
CA GLN A 97 -8.69 4.79 14.27
C GLN A 97 -9.20 5.84 13.28
N ARG A 98 -9.59 5.40 12.07
CA ARG A 98 -10.12 6.28 11.03
C ARG A 98 -11.48 6.86 11.40
N LEU A 99 -12.37 6.03 11.96
CA LEU A 99 -13.71 6.45 12.33
C LEU A 99 -13.71 7.49 13.45
N LEU A 100 -12.88 7.29 14.49
CA LEU A 100 -12.79 8.16 15.67
C LEU A 100 -11.78 9.29 15.51
N GLY A 101 -10.97 9.29 14.45
CA GLY A 101 -9.91 10.27 14.21
C GLY A 101 -8.75 10.17 15.19
N VAL A 102 -8.45 8.97 15.70
CA VAL A 102 -7.33 8.75 16.64
C VAL A 102 -6.00 8.88 15.90
N PRO A 103 -5.02 9.65 16.40
CA PRO A 103 -3.66 9.61 15.88
C PRO A 103 -3.10 8.18 15.94
N ALA A 104 -2.60 7.67 14.80
CA ALA A 104 -2.22 6.26 14.65
C ALA A 104 -1.23 5.79 15.73
N HIS A 105 -0.25 6.62 16.06
CA HIS A 105 0.79 6.32 17.05
C HIS A 105 0.25 6.06 18.46
N LEU A 106 -0.91 6.60 18.82
CA LEU A 106 -1.53 6.36 20.13
C LEU A 106 -2.15 4.96 20.25
N LEU A 107 -2.37 4.27 19.13
CA LEU A 107 -2.85 2.90 19.08
C LEU A 107 -1.73 1.90 18.78
N GLY A 108 -0.46 2.34 18.81
CA GLY A 108 0.67 1.54 18.37
C GLY A 108 0.69 1.31 16.84
N LEU A 109 -0.04 2.13 16.08
CA LEU A 109 -0.09 2.09 14.62
C LEU A 109 0.86 3.17 14.05
N THR A 110 1.48 2.91 12.91
CA THR A 110 2.28 3.94 12.21
C THR A 110 1.36 4.84 11.37
N ASP A 111 1.59 6.16 11.44
CA ASP A 111 0.87 7.13 10.61
C ASP A 111 1.48 7.15 9.20
N ARG A 112 0.65 7.17 8.15
CA ARG A 112 1.15 7.22 6.76
C ARG A 112 1.71 8.60 6.36
N THR A 113 1.72 9.60 7.25
CA THR A 113 1.93 11.02 6.87
C THR A 113 2.73 11.88 7.84
N VAL A 114 3.85 11.42 8.40
CA VAL A 114 4.80 12.33 9.07
C VAL A 114 6.24 12.02 8.65
N PRO A 115 7.02 12.99 8.13
CA PRO A 115 8.45 12.83 7.94
C PRO A 115 9.11 12.75 9.32
N MET A 116 9.65 11.57 9.66
CA MET A 116 10.37 11.37 10.90
C MET A 116 11.75 12.04 10.78
N ARG A 117 12.06 12.95 11.72
CA ARG A 117 13.41 13.50 11.87
C ARG A 117 14.39 12.37 12.17
N SER A 118 15.51 12.34 11.43
CA SER A 118 16.66 11.49 11.73
C SER A 118 17.09 11.66 13.19
N GLY A 119 17.14 10.55 13.91
CA GLY A 119 17.66 10.50 15.28
C GLY A 119 16.60 10.18 16.32
N ASP A 120 15.99 8.99 16.24
CA ASP A 120 15.63 8.14 17.38
C ASP A 120 15.14 6.79 16.83
N VAL A 121 16.00 5.78 16.95
CA VAL A 121 15.73 4.39 16.54
C VAL A 121 15.15 3.65 17.74
N VAL A 122 13.82 3.60 17.87
CA VAL A 122 13.02 2.59 18.63
C VAL A 122 11.57 2.74 18.11
N VAL A 123 10.83 1.78 17.55
CA VAL A 123 10.43 0.42 17.97
C VAL A 123 10.07 -0.35 16.67
N GLY A 124 10.52 -1.58 16.38
CA GLY A 124 10.99 -2.63 17.26
C GLY A 124 10.02 -3.83 17.30
N MET A 125 9.69 -4.42 16.15
CA MET A 125 9.26 -5.83 16.13
C MET A 125 10.40 -6.62 15.47
N GLU A 126 11.23 -7.24 16.29
CA GLU A 126 12.29 -8.15 15.84
C GLU A 126 11.69 -9.22 14.91
N GLY A 127 12.45 -9.71 13.93
CA GLY A 127 12.00 -10.81 13.08
C GLY A 127 11.51 -12.03 13.86
N LYS A 128 12.02 -12.25 15.08
CA LYS A 128 11.52 -13.27 16.02
C LYS A 128 10.11 -13.01 16.54
N ALA A 129 9.73 -11.76 16.78
CA ALA A 129 8.38 -11.40 17.25
C ALA A 129 7.35 -11.51 16.11
N LEU A 130 7.72 -11.15 14.87
CA LEU A 130 6.90 -11.43 13.69
C LEU A 130 6.72 -12.94 13.47
N MET A 131 7.80 -13.72 13.62
CA MET A 131 7.74 -15.18 13.53
C MET A 131 6.94 -15.82 14.68
N ALA A 132 6.99 -15.26 15.89
CA ALA A 132 6.18 -15.72 17.03
C ALA A 132 4.69 -15.41 16.82
N LEU A 133 4.34 -14.27 16.21
CA LEU A 133 2.98 -13.97 15.77
C LEU A 133 2.51 -14.89 14.65
N CYS A 134 3.39 -15.19 13.67
CA CYS A 134 3.10 -16.16 12.61
C CYS A 134 2.87 -17.57 13.18
N ALA A 135 3.69 -17.99 14.15
CA ALA A 135 3.53 -19.27 14.83
C ALA A 135 2.24 -19.29 15.66
N SER A 136 1.96 -18.24 16.45
CA SER A 136 0.74 -18.15 17.26
C SER A 136 -0.54 -18.19 16.41
N ALA A 137 -0.55 -17.52 15.26
CA ALA A 137 -1.62 -17.62 14.29
C ALA A 137 -1.77 -19.07 13.77
N VAL A 138 -0.74 -19.61 13.15
CA VAL A 138 -0.80 -20.93 12.51
C VAL A 138 -1.08 -22.08 13.49
N PHE A 139 -0.64 -21.96 14.76
CA PHE A 139 -0.80 -23.01 15.77
C PHE A 139 -2.01 -22.85 16.71
N ASN A 140 -2.65 -21.68 16.78
CA ASN A 140 -3.87 -21.46 17.58
C ASN A 140 -5.15 -21.36 16.74
N ALA A 141 -5.09 -21.66 15.43
CA ALA A 141 -6.28 -21.66 14.60
C ALA A 141 -7.22 -22.81 15.01
N ASP A 142 -8.45 -22.47 15.40
CA ASP A 142 -9.45 -23.45 15.85
C ASP A 142 -9.95 -24.35 14.69
N ASN A 143 -9.72 -23.95 13.43
CA ASN A 143 -9.99 -24.71 12.20
C ASN A 143 -9.24 -24.17 10.96
N ASP A 144 -9.34 -24.88 9.83
CA ASP A 144 -8.67 -24.54 8.56
C ASP A 144 -9.09 -23.15 7.98
N ASP A 145 -10.33 -22.72 8.23
CA ASP A 145 -10.87 -21.44 7.75
C ASP A 145 -10.25 -20.24 8.49
N ASP A 146 -9.99 -20.42 9.78
CA ASP A 146 -9.27 -19.48 10.63
C ASP A 146 -7.80 -19.36 10.20
N ALA A 147 -7.14 -20.48 9.88
CA ALA A 147 -5.76 -20.49 9.41
C ALA A 147 -5.56 -19.70 8.09
N VAL A 148 -6.43 -19.90 7.09
CA VAL A 148 -6.38 -19.12 5.83
C VAL A 148 -6.60 -17.63 6.10
N SER A 149 -7.58 -17.30 6.94
CA SER A 149 -7.91 -15.90 7.27
C SER A 149 -6.75 -15.19 7.96
N GLN A 150 -6.09 -15.86 8.90
CA GLN A 150 -4.93 -15.33 9.60
C GLN A 150 -3.71 -15.18 8.69
N LEU A 151 -3.47 -16.10 7.75
CA LEU A 151 -2.41 -15.96 6.75
C LEU A 151 -2.65 -14.73 5.86
N LEU A 152 -3.90 -14.40 5.53
CA LEU A 152 -4.23 -13.17 4.82
C LEU A 152 -3.97 -11.92 5.69
N VAL A 153 -4.30 -11.95 6.99
CA VAL A 153 -3.92 -10.89 7.94
C VAL A 153 -2.40 -10.68 7.94
N LEU A 154 -1.63 -11.75 8.09
CA LEU A 154 -0.17 -11.68 8.14
C LEU A 154 0.41 -11.10 6.85
N ARG A 155 -0.13 -11.50 5.68
CA ARG A 155 0.27 -10.91 4.40
C ARG A 155 0.08 -9.40 4.41
N ARG A 156 -1.07 -8.91 4.90
CA ARG A 156 -1.37 -7.48 4.97
C ARG A 156 -0.39 -6.75 5.88
N ILE A 157 -0.04 -7.33 7.03
CA ILE A 157 0.96 -6.79 7.95
C ILE A 157 2.30 -6.66 7.25
N VAL A 158 2.72 -7.67 6.50
CA VAL A 158 4.02 -7.66 5.84
C VAL A 158 4.05 -6.71 4.64
N ASN A 159 2.96 -6.63 3.87
CA ASN A 159 2.79 -5.62 2.80
C ASN A 159 2.83 -4.19 3.37
N ASP A 160 2.21 -3.96 4.53
CA ASP A 160 2.29 -2.68 5.19
C ASP A 160 3.70 -2.39 5.71
N ALA A 161 4.37 -3.40 6.30
CA ALA A 161 5.74 -3.29 6.79
C ALA A 161 6.73 -2.96 5.68
N HIS A 162 6.50 -3.44 4.46
CA HIS A 162 7.30 -3.13 3.28
C HIS A 162 7.30 -1.64 2.93
N ASN A 163 6.26 -0.88 3.32
CA ASN A 163 6.22 0.57 3.06
C ASN A 163 7.23 1.38 3.86
N TRP A 164 7.81 0.82 4.94
CA TRP A 164 8.70 1.55 5.85
C TRP A 164 9.92 0.73 6.33
N ARG A 165 10.09 -0.51 5.86
CA ARG A 165 11.28 -1.34 6.13
C ARG A 165 12.01 -1.65 4.83
N ALA A 166 13.33 -1.71 4.94
CA ALA A 166 14.17 -2.19 3.85
C ALA A 166 13.76 -3.61 3.42
N THR A 167 13.58 -3.79 2.12
CA THR A 167 13.00 -5.01 1.53
C THR A 167 13.75 -6.29 1.87
N GLY A 168 15.08 -6.24 1.89
CA GLY A 168 15.91 -7.39 2.26
C GLY A 168 15.63 -7.95 3.65
N ALA A 169 15.18 -7.12 4.61
CA ALA A 169 14.87 -7.56 5.97
C ALA A 169 13.57 -8.37 6.06
N LEU A 170 12.66 -8.23 5.10
CA LEU A 170 11.37 -8.93 5.08
C LEU A 170 11.43 -10.29 4.37
N MET A 171 12.38 -10.46 3.44
CA MET A 171 12.50 -11.65 2.60
C MET A 171 12.53 -12.98 3.38
N PRO A 172 13.30 -13.15 4.48
CA PRO A 172 13.30 -14.41 5.23
C PRO A 172 11.96 -14.73 5.89
N ALA A 173 11.23 -13.72 6.35
CA ALA A 173 9.93 -13.89 6.97
C ALA A 173 8.87 -14.29 5.94
N VAL A 174 8.81 -13.58 4.80
CA VAL A 174 7.90 -13.91 3.67
C VAL A 174 8.16 -15.34 3.19
N ARG A 175 9.43 -15.71 3.03
CA ARG A 175 9.81 -17.06 2.64
C ARG A 175 9.33 -18.12 3.63
N SER A 176 9.53 -17.88 4.93
CA SER A 176 9.10 -18.81 5.97
C SER A 176 7.57 -18.99 6.00
N MET A 177 6.81 -17.90 5.86
CA MET A 177 5.35 -17.95 5.75
C MET A 177 4.90 -18.73 4.51
N TYR A 178 5.55 -18.51 3.37
CA TYR A 178 5.28 -19.28 2.16
C TYR A 178 5.52 -20.78 2.36
N ASP A 179 6.64 -21.17 2.98
CA ASP A 179 6.97 -22.57 3.23
C ASP A 179 5.94 -23.23 4.18
N VAL A 180 5.42 -22.50 5.17
CA VAL A 180 4.33 -22.97 6.04
C VAL A 180 3.04 -23.18 5.24
N ILE A 181 2.65 -22.22 4.40
CA ILE A 181 1.46 -22.35 3.53
C ILE A 181 1.59 -23.57 2.62
N ASP A 182 2.77 -23.78 2.03
CA ASP A 182 3.02 -24.93 1.16
C ASP A 182 2.94 -26.26 1.92
N ALA A 183 3.43 -26.30 3.16
CA ALA A 183 3.32 -27.48 4.02
C ALA A 183 1.85 -27.80 4.37
N LEU A 184 1.05 -26.79 4.75
CA LEU A 184 -0.39 -26.96 5.02
C LEU A 184 -1.12 -27.44 3.76
N ARG A 185 -0.84 -26.81 2.61
CA ARG A 185 -1.44 -27.14 1.32
C ARG A 185 -1.20 -28.59 0.90
N ARG A 186 -0.02 -29.16 1.17
CA ARG A 186 0.31 -30.57 0.83
C ARG A 186 -0.53 -31.58 1.62
N ASN A 187 -0.97 -31.21 2.82
CA ASN A 187 -1.77 -32.05 3.70
C ASN A 187 -3.29 -31.81 3.55
N ALA A 188 -3.70 -30.64 3.05
CA ALA A 188 -5.09 -30.29 2.81
C ALA A 188 -5.70 -30.98 1.56
N ARG A 189 -7.03 -31.04 1.52
CA ARG A 189 -7.83 -31.55 0.38
C ARG A 189 -8.99 -30.59 0.07
N GLY A 190 -9.64 -30.79 -1.09
CA GLY A 190 -10.84 -30.04 -1.48
C GLY A 190 -10.67 -28.52 -1.47
N GLU A 191 -11.67 -27.83 -0.94
CA GLU A 191 -11.74 -26.36 -0.89
C GLU A 191 -10.58 -25.73 -0.11
N VAL A 192 -10.22 -26.30 1.05
CA VAL A 192 -9.13 -25.80 1.88
C VAL A 192 -7.81 -25.78 1.10
N ARG A 193 -7.52 -26.85 0.35
CA ARG A 193 -6.33 -26.90 -0.52
C ARG A 193 -6.36 -25.83 -1.61
N ARG A 194 -7.54 -25.54 -2.19
CA ARG A 194 -7.70 -24.49 -3.22
C ARG A 194 -7.44 -23.11 -2.62
N ARG A 195 -8.01 -22.81 -1.46
CA ARG A 195 -7.78 -21.55 -0.74
C ARG A 195 -6.32 -21.36 -0.34
N LEU A 196 -5.66 -22.39 0.18
CA LEU A 196 -4.23 -22.36 0.49
C LEU A 196 -3.35 -22.17 -0.76
N LEU A 197 -3.77 -22.69 -1.93
CA LEU A 197 -3.10 -22.38 -3.19
C LEU A 197 -3.23 -20.90 -3.54
N GLY A 198 -4.42 -20.30 -3.42
CA GLY A 198 -4.64 -18.87 -3.67
C GLY A 198 -3.83 -17.98 -2.72
N THR A 199 -3.86 -18.29 -1.41
CA THR A 199 -3.02 -17.60 -0.43
C THR A 199 -1.53 -17.77 -0.74
N GLY A 200 -1.09 -18.99 -1.06
CA GLY A 200 0.30 -19.27 -1.45
C GLY A 200 0.72 -18.48 -2.69
N ALA A 201 -0.16 -18.37 -3.69
CA ALA A 201 0.10 -17.61 -4.91
C ALA A 201 0.31 -16.12 -4.61
N MET A 202 -0.51 -15.52 -3.75
CA MET A 202 -0.35 -14.13 -3.31
C MET A 202 0.93 -13.87 -2.51
N TYR A 203 1.44 -14.87 -1.76
CA TYR A 203 2.73 -14.79 -1.09
C TYR A 203 3.89 -14.95 -2.07
N ALA A 204 3.78 -15.87 -3.02
CA ALA A 204 4.78 -16.06 -4.08
C ALA A 204 4.92 -14.80 -4.94
N GLU A 205 3.81 -14.17 -5.31
CA GLU A 205 3.79 -12.91 -6.07
C GLU A 205 4.53 -11.80 -5.32
N PHE A 206 4.19 -11.62 -4.04
CA PHE A 206 4.83 -10.61 -3.21
C PHE A 206 6.32 -10.92 -2.99
N PHE A 207 6.69 -12.18 -2.82
CA PHE A 207 8.10 -12.55 -2.71
C PHE A 207 8.87 -12.29 -4.02
N GLY A 208 8.22 -12.47 -5.17
CA GLY A 208 8.73 -12.04 -6.47
C GLY A 208 8.95 -10.53 -6.55
N TRP A 209 8.04 -9.71 -6.01
CA TRP A 209 8.24 -8.26 -5.85
C TRP A 209 9.48 -7.93 -5.01
N LEU A 210 9.66 -8.57 -3.86
CA LEU A 210 10.83 -8.31 -3.01
C LEU A 210 12.15 -8.65 -3.70
N HIS A 211 12.18 -9.72 -4.51
CA HIS A 211 13.34 -10.06 -5.32
C HIS A 211 13.63 -9.01 -6.41
N GLU A 212 12.58 -8.51 -7.10
CA GLU A 212 12.72 -7.45 -8.10
C GLU A 212 13.33 -6.19 -7.49
N GLU A 213 12.83 -5.78 -6.33
CA GLU A 213 13.24 -4.55 -5.69
C GLU A 213 14.69 -4.58 -5.17
N VAL A 214 15.25 -5.76 -4.87
CA VAL A 214 16.69 -5.93 -4.57
C VAL A 214 17.54 -6.22 -5.81
N GLY A 215 16.94 -6.19 -7.01
CA GLY A 215 17.63 -6.38 -8.29
C GLY A 215 17.80 -7.85 -8.73
N ASP A 216 17.21 -8.82 -8.03
CA ASP A 216 17.26 -10.24 -8.38
C ASP A 216 16.11 -10.60 -9.34
N LEU A 217 16.21 -10.11 -10.58
CA LEU A 217 15.18 -10.28 -11.61
C LEU A 217 14.92 -11.76 -11.95
N ARG A 218 15.93 -12.62 -11.81
CA ARG A 218 15.79 -14.07 -12.08
C ARG A 218 14.85 -14.71 -11.07
N ASN A 219 15.05 -14.48 -9.78
CA ASN A 219 14.14 -15.01 -8.77
C ASN A 219 12.79 -14.26 -8.79
N ALA A 220 12.75 -12.98 -9.13
CA ALA A 220 11.50 -12.25 -9.33
C ALA A 220 10.60 -12.95 -10.37
N ALA A 221 11.16 -13.30 -11.52
CA ALA A 221 10.44 -14.02 -12.57
C ALA A 221 10.05 -15.45 -12.15
N ALA A 222 10.94 -16.17 -11.45
CA ALA A 222 10.67 -17.52 -10.96
C ALA A 222 9.51 -17.56 -9.97
N TRP A 223 9.48 -16.63 -9.01
CA TRP A 223 8.42 -16.54 -8.01
C TRP A 223 7.10 -16.03 -8.59
N THR A 224 7.15 -15.09 -9.54
CA THR A 224 5.96 -14.64 -10.28
C THR A 224 5.36 -15.79 -11.12
N SER A 225 6.20 -16.60 -11.77
CA SER A 225 5.73 -17.78 -12.53
C SER A 225 5.11 -18.83 -11.60
N ARG A 226 5.70 -19.04 -10.42
CA ARG A 226 5.14 -19.92 -9.40
C ARG A 226 3.80 -19.41 -8.86
N ALA A 227 3.66 -18.10 -8.67
CA ALA A 227 2.40 -17.47 -8.31
C ALA A 227 1.33 -17.69 -9.39
N LEU A 228 1.70 -17.52 -10.67
CA LEU A 228 0.81 -17.78 -11.80
C LEU A 228 0.30 -19.24 -11.81
N GLU A 229 1.19 -20.22 -11.69
CA GLU A 229 0.84 -21.65 -11.63
C GLU A 229 -0.09 -21.95 -10.44
N GLN A 230 0.19 -21.38 -9.27
CA GLN A 230 -0.62 -21.58 -8.07
C GLN A 230 -1.99 -20.88 -8.16
N GLY A 231 -2.04 -19.67 -8.72
CA GLY A 231 -3.27 -18.93 -8.97
C GLY A 231 -4.19 -19.66 -9.95
N GLN A 232 -3.63 -20.21 -11.03
CA GLN A 232 -4.37 -21.07 -11.97
C GLN A 232 -4.93 -22.32 -11.26
N ALA A 233 -4.13 -22.98 -10.43
CA ALA A 233 -4.57 -24.15 -9.67
C ALA A 233 -5.61 -23.80 -8.57
N ALA A 234 -5.63 -22.55 -8.12
CA ALA A 234 -6.61 -22.02 -7.17
C ALA A 234 -7.90 -21.52 -7.83
N ASP A 235 -7.94 -21.41 -9.17
CA ASP A 235 -8.98 -20.71 -9.93
C ASP A 235 -9.12 -19.23 -9.51
N ASP A 236 -8.01 -18.59 -9.12
CA ASP A 236 -7.95 -17.19 -8.72
C ASP A 236 -7.61 -16.30 -9.92
N ARG A 237 -8.64 -15.75 -10.55
CA ARG A 237 -8.55 -14.99 -11.81
C ARG A 237 -7.79 -13.68 -11.65
N ASP A 238 -7.90 -13.04 -10.49
CA ASP A 238 -7.20 -11.79 -10.19
C ASP A 238 -5.71 -12.02 -10.03
N VAL A 239 -5.32 -13.07 -9.30
CA VAL A 239 -3.91 -13.47 -9.19
C VAL A 239 -3.32 -13.82 -10.55
N VAL A 240 -4.04 -14.59 -11.38
CA VAL A 240 -3.58 -14.96 -12.72
C VAL A 240 -3.36 -13.74 -13.61
N ALA A 241 -4.36 -12.87 -13.71
CA ALA A 241 -4.27 -11.66 -14.52
C ALA A 241 -3.15 -10.73 -14.03
N TYR A 242 -3.02 -10.55 -12.73
CA TYR A 242 -1.97 -9.71 -12.16
C TYR A 242 -0.56 -10.31 -12.32
N CYS A 243 -0.40 -11.64 -12.27
CA CYS A 243 0.89 -12.25 -12.57
C CYS A 243 1.34 -11.97 -14.01
N TYR A 244 0.41 -11.89 -14.98
CA TYR A 244 0.74 -11.41 -16.33
C TYR A 244 1.16 -9.93 -16.35
N VAL A 245 0.56 -9.08 -15.51
CA VAL A 245 1.02 -7.69 -15.33
C VAL A 245 2.44 -7.65 -14.76
N ARG A 246 2.74 -8.45 -13.73
CA ARG A 246 4.08 -8.53 -13.13
C ARG A 246 5.13 -9.06 -14.11
N LEU A 247 4.82 -10.10 -14.88
CA LEU A 247 5.69 -10.61 -15.94
C LEU A 247 5.93 -9.56 -17.04
N SER A 248 4.91 -8.74 -17.36
CA SER A 248 5.04 -7.62 -18.30
C SER A 248 6.01 -6.56 -17.77
N GLN A 249 5.94 -6.20 -16.48
CA GLN A 249 6.86 -5.25 -15.85
C GLN A 249 8.30 -5.76 -15.85
N LEU A 250 8.51 -7.03 -15.47
CA LEU A 250 9.84 -7.64 -15.48
C LEU A 250 10.47 -7.68 -16.88
N ALA A 251 9.66 -7.82 -17.93
CA ALA A 251 10.12 -7.79 -19.32
C ALA A 251 10.61 -6.40 -19.78
N GLU A 252 10.29 -5.32 -19.05
CA GLU A 252 10.80 -3.98 -19.38
C GLU A 252 12.33 -3.90 -19.33
N ALA A 253 12.95 -4.70 -18.44
CA ALA A 253 14.40 -4.77 -18.28
C ALA A 253 15.10 -5.40 -19.50
N ASP A 254 14.40 -6.24 -20.27
CA ASP A 254 14.94 -6.87 -21.48
C ASP A 254 14.86 -5.93 -22.71
N GLY A 255 14.15 -4.80 -22.60
CA GLY A 255 13.90 -3.89 -23.73
C GLY A 255 12.95 -4.46 -24.79
N ASP A 256 12.29 -5.58 -24.51
CA ASP A 256 11.34 -6.25 -25.41
C ASP A 256 9.93 -5.67 -25.23
N ASP A 257 9.69 -4.49 -25.78
CA ASP A 257 8.42 -3.77 -25.61
C ASP A 257 7.22 -4.53 -26.21
N ASP A 258 7.44 -5.33 -27.26
CA ASP A 258 6.41 -6.22 -27.83
C ASP A 258 5.96 -7.27 -26.80
N ARG A 259 6.90 -7.86 -26.07
CA ARG A 259 6.61 -8.78 -24.97
C ARG A 259 5.91 -8.08 -23.81
N VAL A 260 6.33 -6.87 -23.44
CA VAL A 260 5.66 -6.05 -22.40
C VAL A 260 4.18 -5.87 -22.78
N ILE A 261 3.89 -5.43 -24.00
CA ILE A 261 2.52 -5.25 -24.50
C ILE A 261 1.76 -6.57 -24.56
N GLY A 262 2.38 -7.63 -25.07
CA GLY A 262 1.77 -8.95 -25.23
C GLY A 262 1.30 -9.56 -23.90
N LEU A 263 2.11 -9.44 -22.85
CA LEU A 263 1.80 -9.91 -21.49
C LEU A 263 0.70 -9.05 -20.83
N ALA A 264 0.75 -7.72 -20.98
CA ALA A 264 -0.30 -6.84 -20.48
C ALA A 264 -1.67 -7.11 -21.16
N ARG A 265 -1.66 -7.44 -22.46
CA ARG A 265 -2.87 -7.89 -23.17
C ARG A 265 -3.31 -9.29 -22.74
N ALA A 266 -2.39 -10.17 -22.33
CA ALA A 266 -2.75 -11.47 -21.77
C ALA A 266 -3.51 -11.32 -20.45
N ALA A 267 -3.06 -10.42 -19.57
CA ALA A 267 -3.79 -10.08 -18.35
C ALA A 267 -5.23 -9.62 -18.64
N GLN A 268 -5.45 -8.81 -19.69
CA GLN A 268 -6.79 -8.35 -20.08
C GLN A 268 -7.69 -9.44 -20.67
N ARG A 269 -7.12 -10.51 -21.22
CA ARG A 269 -7.89 -11.65 -21.76
C ARG A 269 -8.39 -12.59 -20.67
N GLU A 270 -7.88 -12.47 -19.44
CA GLU A 270 -8.33 -13.29 -18.32
C GLU A 270 -9.78 -12.94 -17.95
N THR A 271 -10.69 -13.87 -18.25
CA THR A 271 -12.12 -13.69 -17.99
C THR A 271 -12.39 -13.77 -16.49
N GLY A 272 -13.13 -12.80 -15.96
CA GLY A 272 -13.48 -12.76 -14.54
C GLY A 272 -12.51 -11.98 -13.66
N ALA A 273 -11.43 -11.42 -14.23
CA ALA A 273 -10.58 -10.47 -13.50
C ALA A 273 -11.36 -9.23 -13.09
N SER A 274 -11.14 -8.78 -11.85
CA SER A 274 -11.78 -7.62 -11.26
C SER A 274 -11.44 -6.34 -12.04
N PRO A 275 -12.33 -5.33 -11.98
CA PRO A 275 -12.07 -4.04 -12.61
C PRO A 275 -10.73 -3.41 -12.24
N VAL A 276 -10.28 -3.57 -10.99
CA VAL A 276 -9.01 -3.03 -10.48
C VAL A 276 -7.83 -3.71 -11.18
N VAL A 277 -7.81 -5.04 -11.27
CA VAL A 277 -6.73 -5.78 -11.96
C VAL A 277 -6.75 -5.50 -13.46
N ARG A 278 -7.93 -5.36 -14.07
CA ARG A 278 -8.06 -4.93 -15.47
C ARG A 278 -7.49 -3.52 -15.71
N ALA A 279 -7.70 -2.60 -14.78
CA ALA A 279 -7.13 -1.26 -14.85
C ALA A 279 -5.59 -1.28 -14.75
N MET A 280 -5.02 -2.12 -13.87
CA MET A 280 -3.56 -2.34 -13.82
C MET A 280 -3.01 -2.88 -15.14
N ALA A 281 -3.72 -3.82 -15.77
CA ALA A 281 -3.33 -4.39 -17.05
C ALA A 281 -3.37 -3.36 -18.18
N LEU A 282 -4.40 -2.49 -18.21
CA LEU A 282 -4.48 -1.38 -19.15
C LEU A 282 -3.37 -0.34 -18.92
N ARG A 283 -3.08 0.02 -17.67
CA ARG A 283 -1.95 0.89 -17.29
C ARG A 283 -0.63 0.32 -17.82
N GLN A 284 -0.43 -0.99 -17.66
CA GLN A 284 0.80 -1.65 -18.10
C GLN A 284 0.90 -1.76 -19.63
N GLU A 285 -0.22 -1.99 -20.33
CA GLU A 285 -0.21 -1.93 -21.79
C GLU A 285 0.11 -0.51 -22.27
N ALA A 286 -0.46 0.52 -21.63
CA ALA A 286 -0.16 1.91 -21.93
C ALA A 286 1.34 2.21 -21.78
N ARG A 287 1.98 1.69 -20.72
CA ARG A 287 3.43 1.78 -20.49
C ARG A 287 4.22 1.14 -21.63
N GLY A 288 3.89 -0.09 -22.02
CA GLY A 288 4.55 -0.78 -23.13
C GLY A 288 4.38 -0.05 -24.47
N LEU A 289 3.17 0.46 -24.75
CA LEU A 289 2.90 1.26 -25.95
C LEU A 289 3.73 2.56 -25.98
N ALA A 290 3.87 3.25 -24.86
CA ALA A 290 4.65 4.49 -24.78
C ALA A 290 6.14 4.22 -25.03
N ARG A 291 6.70 3.16 -24.45
CA ARG A 291 8.09 2.74 -24.68
C ARG A 291 8.35 2.38 -26.13
N ALA A 292 7.39 1.73 -26.79
CA ALA A 292 7.41 1.44 -28.22
C ALA A 292 7.12 2.66 -29.12
N GLY A 293 6.92 3.86 -28.55
CA GLY A 293 6.61 5.09 -29.31
C GLY A 293 5.23 5.10 -29.98
N GLN A 294 4.27 4.33 -29.46
CA GLN A 294 2.93 4.21 -30.03
C GLN A 294 1.93 5.13 -29.32
N ASP A 295 1.32 6.06 -30.09
CA ASP A 295 0.37 7.07 -29.59
C ASP A 295 -0.88 6.50 -28.89
N ALA A 296 -1.21 5.23 -29.14
CA ALA A 296 -2.34 4.55 -28.51
C ALA A 296 -2.21 4.43 -26.98
N CYS A 297 -1.05 4.73 -26.39
CA CYS A 297 -0.81 4.68 -24.95
C CYS A 297 -1.79 5.57 -24.15
N MET A 298 -2.08 6.80 -24.63
CA MET A 298 -2.88 7.76 -23.87
C MET A 298 -4.33 7.27 -23.69
N SER A 299 -4.91 6.71 -24.75
CA SER A 299 -6.26 6.12 -24.67
C SER A 299 -6.33 4.95 -23.70
N ARG A 300 -5.25 4.15 -23.56
CA ARG A 300 -5.20 3.07 -22.56
C ARG A 300 -5.12 3.60 -21.14
N PHE A 301 -4.39 4.70 -20.90
CA PHE A 301 -4.43 5.39 -19.60
C PHE A 301 -5.80 5.97 -19.29
N ASP A 302 -6.52 6.52 -20.27
CA ASP A 302 -7.88 7.03 -20.07
C ASP A 302 -8.84 5.91 -19.67
N LEU A 303 -8.76 4.76 -20.33
CA LEU A 303 -9.55 3.57 -19.97
C LEU A 303 -9.19 3.03 -18.58
N ALA A 304 -7.90 2.95 -18.24
CA ALA A 304 -7.46 2.53 -16.91
C ALA A 304 -8.00 3.46 -15.82
N GLN A 305 -7.95 4.77 -16.05
CA GLN A 305 -8.46 5.76 -15.10
C GLN A 305 -9.98 5.65 -14.93
N ALA A 306 -10.74 5.52 -16.03
CA ALA A 306 -12.19 5.36 -15.98
C ALA A 306 -12.58 4.15 -15.11
N LEU A 307 -11.96 3.00 -15.33
CA LEU A 307 -12.22 1.79 -14.55
C LEU A 307 -11.94 1.97 -13.05
N VAL A 308 -10.86 2.67 -12.68
CA VAL A 308 -10.54 2.90 -11.26
C VAL A 308 -11.54 3.86 -10.60
N LEU A 309 -12.03 4.87 -11.33
CA LEU A 309 -12.96 5.85 -10.79
C LEU A 309 -14.41 5.33 -10.70
N GLU A 310 -14.79 4.37 -11.54
CA GLU A 310 -16.13 3.78 -11.55
C GLU A 310 -16.36 2.75 -10.43
N VAL A 311 -15.30 2.21 -9.84
CA VAL A 311 -15.37 1.10 -8.88
C VAL A 311 -15.35 1.67 -7.46
N PRO A 312 -16.42 1.52 -6.67
CA PRO A 312 -16.38 1.86 -5.25
C PRO A 312 -15.27 1.03 -4.57
N PRO A 313 -14.46 1.62 -3.67
CA PRO A 313 -13.44 0.85 -2.95
C PRO A 313 -14.12 -0.32 -2.23
N PRO A 314 -13.73 -1.58 -2.50
CA PRO A 314 -14.40 -2.73 -1.91
C PRO A 314 -14.24 -2.69 -0.39
N GLN A 315 -15.36 -2.62 0.33
CA GLN A 315 -15.38 -2.48 1.79
C GLN A 315 -14.81 -3.70 2.53
N SER A 316 -14.71 -4.86 1.88
CA SER A 316 -14.32 -6.14 2.50
C SER A 316 -13.07 -6.80 1.93
N ASP A 317 -12.40 -6.21 0.93
CA ASP A 317 -11.40 -6.91 0.11
C ASP A 317 -9.99 -6.31 0.21
N GLU A 318 -9.60 -5.84 1.39
CA GLU A 318 -8.26 -5.28 1.62
C GLU A 318 -7.12 -6.32 1.53
N TYR A 319 -7.44 -7.59 1.26
CA TYR A 319 -6.51 -8.70 1.07
C TYR A 319 -6.27 -9.02 -0.40
N SER A 320 -7.17 -8.58 -1.30
CA SER A 320 -7.04 -8.76 -2.74
C SER A 320 -5.79 -8.11 -3.29
N ILE A 321 -5.41 -8.59 -4.47
CA ILE A 321 -4.48 -7.87 -5.32
C ILE A 321 -5.10 -6.54 -5.73
N GLY A 322 -4.30 -5.48 -5.62
CA GLY A 322 -4.71 -4.15 -6.06
C GLY A 322 -5.56 -3.35 -5.08
N TYR A 323 -5.75 -3.82 -3.84
CA TYR A 323 -6.45 -3.04 -2.80
C TYR A 323 -5.91 -1.63 -2.58
N CYS A 324 -4.61 -1.38 -2.85
CA CYS A 324 -3.97 -0.08 -2.73
C CYS A 324 -3.94 0.72 -4.03
N PHE A 325 -4.38 0.15 -5.15
CA PHE A 325 -4.32 0.79 -6.46
C PHE A 325 -5.41 1.85 -6.60
N THR A 326 -5.01 3.01 -7.07
CA THR A 326 -5.85 4.22 -7.14
C THR A 326 -5.54 5.01 -8.41
N ASP A 327 -6.31 6.06 -8.70
CA ASP A 327 -6.05 6.92 -9.86
C ASP A 327 -4.64 7.50 -9.83
N LEU A 328 -4.08 7.75 -8.62
CA LEU A 328 -2.72 8.27 -8.47
C LEU A 328 -1.71 7.37 -9.18
N HIS A 329 -1.80 6.05 -9.02
CA HIS A 329 -0.89 5.09 -9.65
C HIS A 329 -1.02 5.09 -11.19
N VAL A 330 -2.23 5.34 -11.70
CA VAL A 330 -2.45 5.52 -13.15
C VAL A 330 -1.79 6.81 -13.64
N GLN A 331 -1.97 7.92 -12.90
CA GLN A 331 -1.44 9.23 -13.28
C GLN A 331 0.09 9.32 -13.19
N LEU A 332 0.69 8.71 -12.16
CA LEU A 332 2.14 8.63 -12.02
C LEU A 332 2.80 7.91 -13.20
N GLN A 333 2.17 6.82 -13.65
CA GLN A 333 2.64 6.03 -14.78
C GLN A 333 2.34 6.69 -16.13
N ARG A 334 1.26 7.47 -16.23
CA ARG A 334 1.01 8.37 -17.37
C ARG A 334 2.13 9.40 -17.48
N ALA A 335 2.54 10.03 -16.38
CA ALA A 335 3.62 11.01 -16.35
C ALA A 335 4.98 10.38 -16.73
N ALA A 336 5.30 9.19 -16.19
CA ALA A 336 6.51 8.45 -16.56
C ALA A 336 6.53 8.10 -18.07
N SER A 337 5.37 7.76 -18.63
CA SER A 337 5.25 7.43 -20.06
C SER A 337 5.40 8.65 -20.97
N LEU A 338 5.06 9.86 -20.51
CA LEU A 338 5.39 11.10 -21.24
C LEU A 338 6.90 11.33 -21.32
N VAL A 339 7.65 10.92 -20.30
CA VAL A 339 9.12 10.98 -20.31
C VAL A 339 9.69 10.07 -21.40
N ASP A 340 9.17 8.84 -21.53
CA ASP A 340 9.62 7.90 -22.55
C ASP A 340 9.27 8.34 -23.98
N LEU A 341 8.15 9.08 -24.13
CA LEU A 341 7.76 9.72 -25.39
C LEU A 341 8.52 11.02 -25.68
N ALA A 342 9.51 11.38 -24.87
CA ALA A 342 10.27 12.62 -24.95
C ALA A 342 9.45 13.93 -24.80
N ASP A 343 8.21 13.85 -24.28
CA ASP A 343 7.39 15.01 -23.93
C ASP A 343 7.69 15.48 -22.49
N HIS A 344 8.95 15.86 -22.27
CA HIS A 344 9.48 16.13 -20.93
C HIS A 344 8.79 17.31 -20.24
N ARG A 345 8.41 18.36 -20.99
CA ARG A 345 7.71 19.52 -20.42
C ARG A 345 6.36 19.14 -19.84
N ARG A 346 5.55 18.40 -20.62
CA ARG A 346 4.25 17.95 -20.14
C ARG A 346 4.39 16.94 -19.00
N ALA A 347 5.42 16.09 -19.02
CA ALA A 347 5.71 15.19 -17.89
C ALA A 347 5.96 15.98 -16.59
N ILE A 348 6.78 17.04 -16.64
CA ILE A 348 7.05 17.93 -15.49
C ILE A 348 5.76 18.58 -14.97
N ASP A 349 4.91 19.08 -15.87
CA ASP A 349 3.63 19.71 -15.50
C ASP A 349 2.72 18.72 -14.76
N VAL A 350 2.56 17.51 -15.29
CA VAL A 350 1.74 16.47 -14.66
C VAL A 350 2.33 16.06 -13.32
N TYR A 351 3.63 15.82 -13.22
CA TYR A 351 4.26 15.48 -11.95
C TYR A 351 4.08 16.57 -10.89
N THR A 352 4.23 17.85 -11.27
CA THR A 352 4.05 18.99 -10.37
C THR A 352 2.62 19.05 -9.81
N GLN A 353 1.61 18.73 -10.61
CA GLN A 353 0.22 18.63 -10.17
C GLN A 353 -0.02 17.45 -9.21
N LEU A 354 0.75 16.37 -9.34
CA LEU A 354 0.64 15.18 -8.50
C LEU A 354 1.42 15.29 -7.18
N MET A 355 2.43 16.17 -7.09
CA MET A 355 3.27 16.34 -5.89
C MET A 355 2.49 16.49 -4.56
N PRO A 356 1.37 17.24 -4.47
CA PRO A 356 0.60 17.33 -3.22
C PRO A 356 0.03 15.99 -2.74
N ARG A 357 -0.06 14.98 -3.61
CA ARG A 357 -0.62 13.66 -3.32
C ARG A 357 0.46 12.59 -3.04
N TRP A 358 1.75 12.95 -3.07
CA TRP A 358 2.89 12.01 -2.97
C TRP A 358 2.82 11.08 -1.77
N GLY A 359 2.42 11.60 -0.61
CA GLY A 359 2.30 10.83 0.64
C GLY A 359 1.28 9.69 0.59
N SER A 360 0.46 9.60 -0.47
CA SER A 360 -0.45 8.47 -0.68
C SER A 360 0.23 7.26 -1.33
N ALA A 361 1.37 7.46 -2.00
CA ALA A 361 2.19 6.41 -2.61
C ALA A 361 3.23 5.87 -1.62
N CYS A 362 3.76 4.68 -1.88
CA CYS A 362 4.78 4.05 -1.04
C CYS A 362 6.15 4.72 -1.30
N GLN A 363 7.07 4.69 -0.32
CA GLN A 363 8.35 5.41 -0.42
C GLN A 363 9.22 4.98 -1.61
N TRP A 364 9.19 3.70 -1.99
CA TRP A 364 9.93 3.21 -3.15
C TRP A 364 9.37 3.79 -4.46
N GLU A 365 8.04 3.86 -4.59
CA GLU A 365 7.34 4.37 -5.79
C GLU A 365 7.52 5.87 -5.91
N GLN A 366 7.45 6.57 -4.77
CA GLN A 366 7.84 7.97 -4.65
C GLN A 366 9.27 8.18 -5.16
N GLY A 367 10.22 7.32 -4.79
CA GLY A 367 11.61 7.42 -5.24
C GLY A 367 11.75 7.23 -6.75
N VAL A 368 11.12 6.21 -7.32
CA VAL A 368 11.12 5.91 -8.76
C VAL A 368 10.62 7.11 -9.56
N HIS A 369 9.47 7.67 -9.17
CA HIS A 369 8.91 8.80 -9.89
C HIS A 369 9.63 10.12 -9.62
N THR A 370 10.28 10.28 -8.46
CA THR A 370 11.18 11.43 -8.20
C THR A 370 12.40 11.37 -9.12
N ALA A 371 13.02 10.20 -9.28
CA ALA A 371 14.11 9.99 -10.22
C ALA A 371 13.68 10.20 -11.68
N THR A 372 12.48 9.74 -12.04
CA THR A 372 11.89 9.96 -13.37
C THR A 372 11.67 11.45 -13.64
N LEU A 373 11.18 12.21 -12.66
CA LEU A 373 11.02 13.67 -12.77
C LEU A 373 12.38 14.37 -12.85
N ALA A 374 13.39 13.93 -12.10
CA ALA A 374 14.75 14.45 -12.21
C ALA A 374 15.29 14.28 -13.64
N TYR A 375 15.08 13.11 -14.24
CA TYR A 375 15.43 12.87 -15.65
C TYR A 375 14.69 13.83 -16.59
N ALA A 376 13.39 14.05 -16.38
CA ALA A 376 12.62 14.98 -17.21
C ALA A 376 13.16 16.42 -17.15
N HIS A 377 13.54 16.91 -15.97
CA HIS A 377 14.19 18.22 -15.82
C HIS A 377 15.56 18.27 -16.53
N ALA A 378 16.38 17.23 -16.39
CA ALA A 378 17.68 17.17 -17.05
C ALA A 378 17.53 17.21 -18.59
N ALA A 379 16.57 16.45 -19.13
CA ALA A 379 16.26 16.42 -20.54
C ALA A 379 15.62 17.72 -21.06
N ALA A 380 14.91 18.46 -20.21
CA ALA A 380 14.39 19.79 -20.53
C ALA A 380 15.45 20.90 -20.42
N GLY A 381 16.66 20.59 -19.95
CA GLY A 381 17.78 21.53 -19.78
C GLY A 381 17.90 22.18 -18.40
N ASP A 382 17.03 21.81 -17.46
CA ASP A 382 17.03 22.31 -16.08
C ASP A 382 17.85 21.38 -15.17
N VAL A 383 19.17 21.47 -15.31
CA VAL A 383 20.11 20.57 -14.63
C VAL A 383 20.13 20.82 -13.11
N GLU A 384 19.94 22.05 -12.66
CA GLU A 384 19.89 22.38 -11.23
C GLU A 384 18.73 21.65 -10.54
N ARG A 385 17.52 21.73 -11.11
CA ARG A 385 16.37 21.03 -10.55
C ARG A 385 16.49 19.51 -10.65
N ALA A 386 17.12 19.01 -11.72
CA ALA A 386 17.39 17.60 -11.88
C ALA A 386 18.31 17.06 -10.76
N VAL A 387 19.36 17.80 -10.40
CA VAL A 387 20.27 17.43 -9.32
C VAL A 387 19.55 17.41 -7.98
N GLU A 388 18.77 18.44 -7.67
CA GLU A 388 17.99 18.50 -6.41
C GLU A 388 17.09 17.28 -6.24
N LEU A 389 16.29 16.98 -7.25
CA LEU A 389 15.38 15.82 -7.24
C LEU A 389 16.15 14.50 -7.26
N GLY A 390 17.29 14.45 -7.95
CA GLY A 390 18.18 13.30 -7.97
C GLY A 390 18.68 12.92 -6.57
N PHE A 391 19.10 13.90 -5.77
CA PHE A 391 19.50 13.65 -4.37
C PHE A 391 18.32 13.23 -3.48
N VAL A 392 17.13 13.81 -3.67
CA VAL A 392 15.92 13.35 -2.95
C VAL A 392 15.61 11.88 -3.27
N ALA A 393 15.70 11.49 -4.54
CA ALA A 393 15.51 10.11 -4.95
C ALA A 393 16.63 9.19 -4.40
N LEU A 394 17.89 9.65 -4.35
CA LEU A 394 18.99 8.89 -3.77
C LEU A 394 18.76 8.61 -2.26
N ASP A 395 18.27 9.60 -1.52
CA ASP A 395 17.94 9.40 -0.10
C ASP A 395 16.79 8.40 0.08
N LEU A 396 15.76 8.44 -0.78
CA LEU A 396 14.71 7.43 -0.80
C LEU A 396 15.26 6.04 -1.15
N ALA A 397 16.22 5.94 -2.08
CA ALA A 397 16.89 4.69 -2.42
C ALA A 397 17.65 4.12 -1.22
N ARG A 398 18.32 4.96 -0.42
CA ARG A 398 19.02 4.54 0.81
C ARG A 398 18.09 4.05 1.90
N VAL A 399 16.97 4.75 2.09
CA VAL A 399 15.98 4.40 3.13
C VAL A 399 15.27 3.09 2.79
N THR A 400 14.88 2.92 1.52
CA THR A 400 14.11 1.75 1.08
C THR A 400 14.98 0.55 0.72
N GLY A 401 16.22 0.80 0.28
CA GLY A 401 17.09 -0.20 -0.34
C GLY A 401 16.63 -0.62 -1.74
N SER A 402 15.78 0.18 -2.40
CA SER A 402 15.17 -0.17 -3.68
C SER A 402 16.11 0.04 -4.86
N GLN A 403 16.47 -1.05 -5.53
CA GLN A 403 17.26 -1.05 -6.76
C GLN A 403 16.50 -0.40 -7.92
N LEU A 404 15.16 -0.37 -7.88
CA LEU A 404 14.34 0.30 -8.90
C LEU A 404 14.64 1.80 -8.97
N ILE A 405 14.81 2.46 -7.82
CA ILE A 405 15.17 3.88 -7.77
C ILE A 405 16.59 4.09 -8.33
N VAL A 406 17.53 3.22 -7.96
CA VAL A 406 18.91 3.26 -8.45
C VAL A 406 18.96 3.11 -9.97
N ASN A 407 18.16 2.20 -10.53
CA ASN A 407 18.06 2.00 -11.99
C ASN A 407 17.53 3.24 -12.71
N GLU A 408 16.52 3.91 -12.16
CA GLU A 408 16.02 5.18 -12.72
C GLU A 408 17.06 6.30 -12.60
N LEU A 409 17.74 6.43 -11.46
CA LEU A 409 18.81 7.40 -11.27
C LEU A 409 19.98 7.18 -12.23
N ALA A 410 20.30 5.94 -12.58
CA ALA A 410 21.35 5.64 -13.55
C ALA A 410 21.09 6.25 -14.94
N ARG A 411 19.82 6.53 -15.29
CA ARG A 411 19.46 7.22 -16.54
C ARG A 411 19.99 8.66 -16.61
N LEU A 412 20.39 9.26 -15.48
CA LEU A 412 21.00 10.59 -15.42
C LEU A 412 22.48 10.60 -15.87
N GLY A 413 23.08 9.43 -16.17
CA GLY A 413 24.45 9.30 -16.64
C GLY A 413 24.88 10.25 -17.77
N PRO A 414 24.04 10.56 -18.79
CA PRO A 414 24.40 11.51 -19.85
C PRO A 414 24.74 12.92 -19.38
N TRP A 415 24.28 13.33 -18.18
CA TRP A 415 24.54 14.66 -17.61
C TRP A 415 25.70 14.69 -16.61
N ALA A 416 26.45 13.59 -16.44
CA ALA A 416 27.56 13.49 -15.49
C ALA A 416 28.75 14.43 -15.78
N ALA A 417 28.68 15.27 -16.82
CA ALA A 417 29.67 16.30 -17.09
C ALA A 417 29.58 17.49 -16.11
N THR A 418 28.44 17.72 -15.45
CA THR A 418 28.34 18.75 -14.41
C THR A 418 28.80 18.20 -13.06
N PRO A 419 29.56 18.97 -12.25
CA PRO A 419 30.14 18.45 -10.99
C PRO A 419 29.10 17.84 -10.05
N ALA A 420 27.95 18.48 -9.89
CA ALA A 420 26.90 18.01 -8.98
C ALA A 420 26.20 16.72 -9.49
N MET A 421 26.05 16.57 -10.82
CA MET A 421 25.53 15.32 -11.39
C MET A 421 26.58 14.20 -11.36
N ALA A 422 27.86 14.54 -11.53
CA ALA A 422 28.97 13.60 -11.35
C ALA A 422 29.01 13.06 -9.91
N GLU A 423 28.80 13.92 -8.91
CA GLU A 423 28.70 13.52 -7.51
C GLU A 423 27.52 12.59 -7.26
N LEU A 424 26.32 12.94 -7.75
CA LEU A 424 25.13 12.10 -7.64
C LEU A 424 25.36 10.71 -8.25
N THR A 425 25.84 10.67 -9.50
CA THR A 425 26.07 9.42 -10.24
C THR A 425 27.20 8.57 -9.65
N ALA A 426 28.21 9.19 -9.03
CA ALA A 426 29.27 8.47 -8.32
C ALA A 426 28.74 7.74 -7.07
N GLN A 427 27.71 8.26 -6.41
CA GLN A 427 27.10 7.65 -5.22
C GLN A 427 26.19 6.44 -5.53
N LEU A 428 25.98 6.12 -6.82
CA LEU A 428 25.23 4.94 -7.27
C LEU A 428 26.13 3.70 -7.46
N ARG A 429 27.45 3.86 -7.40
CA ARG A 429 28.46 2.78 -7.51
C ARG A 429 28.84 2.28 -6.13
#